data_AF-K6AWE3-F1
#
_entry.id   AF-K6AWE3-F1
#
_cell.length_a   1.000
_cell.length_b   1.000
_cell.length_c   1.000
_cell.angle_alpha   90.00
_cell.angle_beta   90.00
_cell.angle_gamma   90.00
#
_symmetry.space_group_name_H-M   'P 1'
#
loop_
_entity.id
_entity.type
_entity.pdbx_description
1 polymer ?
#
loop_
_entity_poly.entity_id
_entity_poly.type
_entity_poly.pdbx_seq_one_letter_code
_entity_poly.pdbx_strand_id
1 'polypeptide(L)'
;MARKRRIKWTQNSKLEVNIIINFFNKRNGSNRYSHYLKGEIKDTLKLVAAQPMIGYSTEYPHIRQALVIDDYSIFYHHSDELITVLVFWDNRRNPARLAYTLRNQDPQYLNEPTVPYGKQTSSTNVKD
;
A
#
# COMPACT_ATOMS: atom_id res chain seq x y z
N MET A 1 -7.01 23.52 -12.64
CA MET A 1 -6.35 23.24 -11.34
C MET A 1 -6.31 21.73 -11.13
N ALA A 2 -5.19 21.15 -10.71
CA ALA A 2 -5.13 19.72 -10.40
C ALA A 2 -6.09 19.41 -9.24
N ARG A 3 -7.05 18.49 -9.45
CA ARG A 3 -8.00 18.10 -8.41
C ARG A 3 -7.25 17.33 -7.32
N LYS A 4 -7.22 17.87 -6.11
CA LYS A 4 -6.56 17.23 -4.96
C LYS A 4 -7.41 16.05 -4.48
N ARG A 5 -6.85 14.85 -4.54
CA ARG A 5 -7.50 13.62 -4.08
C ARG A 5 -7.49 13.53 -2.56
N ARG A 6 -8.54 12.93 -1.99
CA ARG A 6 -8.60 12.60 -0.57
C ARG A 6 -7.69 11.41 -0.29
N ILE A 7 -7.13 11.32 0.91
CA ILE A 7 -6.35 10.16 1.35
C ILE A 7 -7.21 9.26 2.23
N LYS A 8 -7.31 7.98 1.86
CA LYS A 8 -7.88 6.91 2.67
C LYS A 8 -6.79 5.90 2.97
N TRP A 9 -6.79 5.34 4.17
CA TRP A 9 -5.87 4.28 4.55
C TRP A 9 -6.66 3.00 4.85
N THR A 10 -6.14 1.85 4.41
CA THR A 10 -6.61 0.54 4.88
C THR A 10 -6.34 0.39 6.38
N GLN A 11 -7.10 -0.49 7.04
CA GLN A 11 -6.89 -0.73 8.47
C GLN A 11 -5.47 -1.29 8.74
N ASN A 12 -5.00 -2.21 7.90
CA ASN A 12 -3.67 -2.83 8.04
C ASN A 12 -2.55 -1.80 7.89
N SER A 13 -2.62 -0.89 6.91
CA SER A 13 -1.57 0.13 6.74
C SER A 13 -1.53 1.11 7.91
N LYS A 14 -2.69 1.52 8.47
CA LYS A 14 -2.72 2.33 9.70
C LYS A 14 -2.07 1.61 10.89
N LEU A 15 -2.36 0.32 11.05
CA LEU A 15 -1.78 -0.50 12.11
C LEU A 15 -0.26 -0.62 11.98
N GLU A 16 0.25 -0.92 10.78
CA GLU A 16 1.69 -1.00 10.52
C GLU A 16 2.42 0.31 10.87
N VAL A 17 1.88 1.45 10.43
CA VAL A 17 2.46 2.77 10.79
C VAL A 17 2.49 2.94 12.30
N ASN A 18 1.41 2.62 13.01
CA ASN A 18 1.36 2.74 14.47
C ASN A 18 2.39 1.83 15.17
N ILE A 19 2.55 0.59 14.70
CA ILE A 19 3.53 -0.37 15.24
C ILE A 19 4.95 0.20 15.07
N ILE A 20 5.29 0.69 13.88
CA ILE A 20 6.62 1.25 13.58
C ILE A 20 6.90 2.48 14.44
N ILE A 21 5.94 3.41 14.52
CA ILE A 21 6.08 4.64 15.33
C ILE A 21 6.25 4.30 16.81
N ASN A 22 5.45 3.38 17.35
CA ASN A 22 5.56 2.98 18.75
C ASN A 22 6.88 2.28 19.06
N PHE A 23 7.36 1.43 18.13
CA PHE A 23 8.66 0.80 18.25
C PHE A 23 9.79 1.82 18.38
N PHE A 24 9.86 2.81 17.48
CA PHE A 24 10.93 3.83 17.54
C PHE A 24 10.80 4.76 18.75
N ASN A 25 9.58 5.13 19.15
CA ASN A 25 9.37 5.91 20.37
C ASN A 25 9.94 5.17 21.59
N LYS A 26 9.64 3.88 21.72
CA LYS A 26 10.12 3.04 22.82
C LYS A 26 11.63 2.83 22.75
N ARG A 27 12.16 2.48 21.57
CA ARG A 27 13.58 2.17 21.37
C ARG A 27 14.48 3.40 21.61
N ASN A 28 14.08 4.55 21.09
CA ASN A 28 14.91 5.76 21.11
C ASN A 28 14.69 6.60 22.37
N GLY A 29 13.69 6.27 23.20
CA GLY A 29 13.28 7.09 24.35
C GLY A 29 12.79 8.49 24.00
N SER A 30 12.55 8.77 22.71
CA SER A 30 12.11 10.07 22.19
C SER A 30 11.28 9.90 20.92
N ASN A 31 10.46 10.90 20.62
CA ASN A 31 9.59 10.89 19.44
C ASN A 31 10.19 11.62 18.23
N ARG A 32 11.46 12.05 18.28
CA ARG A 32 12.09 12.86 17.23
C ARG A 32 12.08 12.16 15.87
N TYR A 33 12.53 10.91 15.82
CA TYR A 33 12.53 10.12 14.59
C TYR A 33 11.10 9.85 14.09
N SER A 34 10.18 9.54 15.00
CA SER A 34 8.78 9.33 14.67
C SER A 34 8.09 10.57 14.09
N HIS A 35 8.43 11.78 14.59
CA HIS A 35 7.94 13.03 14.02
C HIS A 35 8.49 13.27 12.61
N TYR A 36 9.79 13.03 12.42
CA TYR A 36 10.42 13.10 11.10
C TYR A 36 9.73 12.15 10.11
N LEU A 37 9.61 10.85 10.45
CA LEU A 37 8.99 9.85 9.56
C LEU A 37 7.53 10.20 9.22
N LYS A 38 6.75 10.71 10.19
CA LYS A 38 5.38 11.18 9.92
C LYS A 38 5.35 12.38 8.97
N GLY A 39 6.35 13.26 9.03
CA GLY A 39 6.54 14.35 8.08
C GLY A 39 6.74 13.83 6.66
N GLU A 40 7.70 12.93 6.47
CA GLU A 40 8.00 12.33 5.16
C GLU A 40 6.79 11.59 4.58
N ILE A 41 6.07 10.83 5.40
CA ILE A 41 4.81 10.16 4.99
C ILE A 41 3.80 11.21 4.51
N LYS A 42 3.61 12.30 5.25
CA LYS A 42 2.64 13.35 4.93
C LYS A 42 2.99 14.03 3.62
N ASP A 43 4.25 14.34 3.38
CA ASP A 43 4.68 15.05 2.18
C ASP A 43 4.64 14.15 0.95
N THR A 44 5.02 12.88 1.09
CA THR A 44 4.80 11.85 0.06
C THR A 44 3.33 11.73 -0.31
N LEU A 45 2.42 11.70 0.68
CA LEU A 45 0.99 11.61 0.44
C LEU A 45 0.39 12.84 -0.25
N LYS A 46 0.89 14.04 0.08
CA LYS A 46 0.49 15.27 -0.65
C LYS A 46 0.91 15.18 -2.12
N LEU A 47 2.12 14.67 -2.39
CA LEU A 47 2.65 14.54 -3.73
C LEU A 47 1.82 13.57 -4.58
N VAL A 48 1.56 12.36 -4.08
CA VAL A 48 0.75 11.36 -4.82
C VAL A 48 -0.72 11.77 -4.93
N ALA A 49 -1.26 12.55 -3.99
CA ALA A 49 -2.63 13.09 -4.12
C ALA A 49 -2.74 14.13 -5.24
N ALA A 50 -1.68 14.87 -5.52
CA ALA A 50 -1.60 15.86 -6.59
C ALA A 50 -1.25 15.22 -7.95
N GLN A 51 -0.32 14.26 -7.95
CA GLN A 51 0.12 13.51 -9.13
C GLN A 51 0.12 12.00 -8.84
N PRO A 52 -1.01 11.31 -9.00
CA PRO A 52 -1.14 9.89 -8.64
C PRO A 52 -0.29 8.95 -9.50
N MET A 53 0.17 9.42 -10.65
CA MET A 53 1.01 8.63 -11.56
C MET A 53 2.50 8.80 -11.27
N ILE A 54 2.89 9.57 -10.24
CA ILE A 54 4.31 9.81 -9.90
C ILE A 54 4.99 8.61 -9.27
N GLY A 55 4.23 7.72 -8.60
CA GLY A 55 4.79 6.51 -8.01
C GLY A 55 5.18 5.49 -9.09
N TYR A 56 6.14 4.64 -8.80
CA TYR A 56 6.54 3.56 -9.70
C TYR A 56 5.40 2.55 -9.88
N SER A 57 5.24 2.04 -11.11
CA SER A 57 4.35 0.93 -11.40
C SER A 57 4.87 -0.35 -10.72
N THR A 58 3.95 -1.23 -10.31
CA THR A 58 4.28 -2.55 -9.79
C THR A 58 3.83 -3.65 -10.75
N GLU A 59 4.10 -4.91 -10.42
CA GLU A 59 3.54 -6.06 -11.15
C GLU A 59 2.00 -6.10 -11.12
N TYR A 60 1.36 -5.41 -10.16
CA TYR A 60 -0.08 -5.24 -10.09
C TYR A 60 -0.46 -3.88 -10.70
N PRO A 61 -1.12 -3.82 -11.88
CA PRO A 61 -1.34 -2.58 -12.63
C PRO A 61 -2.11 -1.47 -11.89
N HIS A 62 -2.88 -1.82 -10.86
CA HIS A 62 -3.64 -0.86 -10.05
C HIS A 62 -2.95 -0.45 -8.76
N ILE A 63 -1.74 -0.97 -8.50
CA ILE A 63 -0.93 -0.64 -7.33
C ILE A 63 0.33 0.09 -7.80
N ARG A 64 0.59 1.25 -7.17
CA ARG A 64 1.80 2.05 -7.36
C ARG A 64 2.60 2.12 -6.08
N GLN A 65 3.91 2.25 -6.22
CA GLN A 65 4.85 2.44 -5.12
C GLN A 65 5.33 3.89 -5.09
N ALA A 66 5.21 4.55 -3.94
CA ALA A 66 5.89 5.80 -3.65
C ALA A 66 6.96 5.57 -2.58
N LEU A 67 8.19 5.97 -2.85
CA LEU A 67 9.24 6.01 -1.85
C LEU A 67 8.96 7.15 -0.88
N VAL A 68 8.96 6.85 0.42
CA VAL A 68 8.84 7.87 1.48
C VAL A 68 10.24 8.33 1.88
N ILE A 69 11.08 7.37 2.25
CA ILE A 69 12.52 7.48 2.44
C ILE A 69 13.14 6.12 2.03
N ASP A 70 14.46 6.02 1.96
CA ASP A 70 15.13 4.76 1.56
C ASP A 70 14.65 3.53 2.34
N ASP A 71 14.35 3.69 3.63
CA ASP A 71 13.86 2.63 4.51
C ASP A 71 12.36 2.34 4.37
N TYR A 72 11.54 3.23 3.80
CA TYR A 72 10.08 3.07 3.80
C TYR A 72 9.41 3.44 2.47
N SER A 73 8.44 2.62 2.06
CA SER A 73 7.61 2.86 0.88
C SER A 73 6.12 2.82 1.24
N ILE A 74 5.31 3.54 0.45
CA ILE A 74 3.85 3.44 0.44
C ILE A 74 3.43 2.75 -0.85
N PHE A 75 2.62 1.70 -0.73
CA PHE A 75 1.90 1.11 -1.86
C PHE A 75 0.46 1.60 -1.84
N TYR A 76 0.01 2.18 -2.96
CA TYR A 76 -1.28 2.84 -3.06
C TYR A 76 -1.99 2.53 -4.37
N HIS A 77 -3.32 2.60 -4.30
CA HIS A 77 -4.21 2.67 -5.44
C HIS A 77 -4.73 4.10 -5.58
N HIS A 78 -5.08 4.51 -6.81
CA HIS A 78 -5.68 5.82 -7.07
C HIS A 78 -6.93 5.73 -7.94
N SER A 79 -7.89 6.57 -7.65
CA SER A 79 -9.04 6.91 -8.51
C SER A 79 -9.05 8.41 -8.77
N ASP A 80 -10.07 8.94 -9.44
CA ASP A 80 -10.19 10.38 -9.70
C ASP A 80 -10.34 11.22 -8.42
N GLU A 81 -10.80 10.61 -7.33
CA GLU A 81 -11.11 11.32 -6.09
C GLU A 81 -10.26 10.90 -4.90
N LEU A 82 -9.62 9.73 -4.97
CA LEU A 82 -9.05 9.07 -3.82
C LEU A 82 -7.66 8.51 -4.10
N ILE A 83 -6.78 8.65 -3.11
CA ILE A 83 -5.62 7.79 -2.92
C ILE A 83 -5.95 6.84 -1.78
N THR A 84 -5.93 5.55 -2.06
CA THR A 84 -6.08 4.50 -1.05
C THR A 84 -4.71 3.93 -0.73
N VAL A 85 -4.20 4.22 0.47
CA VAL A 85 -2.97 3.62 0.99
C VAL A 85 -3.26 2.18 1.40
N LEU A 86 -2.65 1.24 0.68
CA LEU A 86 -2.86 -0.19 0.84
C LEU A 86 -1.87 -0.78 1.84
N VAL A 87 -0.58 -0.46 1.67
CA VAL A 87 0.52 -1.00 2.47
C VAL A 87 1.51 0.12 2.79
N PHE A 88 1.98 0.17 4.03
CA PHE A 88 3.18 0.91 4.42
C PHE A 88 4.28 -0.12 4.68
N TRP A 89 5.35 -0.05 3.92
CA TRP A 89 6.36 -1.11 3.83
C TRP A 89 7.71 -0.63 4.35
N ASP A 90 8.38 -1.46 5.15
CA ASP A 90 9.77 -1.28 5.53
C ASP A 90 10.66 -1.98 4.50
N ASN A 91 11.38 -1.20 3.69
CA ASN A 91 12.17 -1.65 2.55
C ASN A 91 13.33 -2.58 2.95
N ARG A 92 13.70 -2.63 4.24
CA ARG A 92 14.75 -3.52 4.76
C ARG A 92 14.23 -4.93 5.06
N ARG A 93 12.91 -5.15 5.03
CA ARG A 93 12.30 -6.49 5.22
C ARG A 93 12.53 -7.37 3.99
N ASN A 94 12.47 -8.69 4.18
CA ASN A 94 12.58 -9.66 3.10
C ASN A 94 11.52 -9.38 2.00
N PRO A 95 11.92 -9.20 0.73
CA PRO A 95 11.01 -8.86 -0.37
C PRO A 95 9.94 -9.94 -0.65
N ALA A 96 10.20 -11.21 -0.31
CA ALA A 96 9.18 -12.26 -0.42
C ALA A 96 7.95 -11.99 0.45
N ARG A 97 8.14 -11.31 1.60
CA ARG A 97 7.03 -10.87 2.46
C ARG A 97 6.22 -9.76 1.82
N LEU A 98 6.86 -8.84 1.07
CA LEU A 98 6.15 -7.80 0.32
C LEU A 98 5.26 -8.43 -0.75
N ALA A 99 5.82 -9.35 -1.55
CA ALA A 99 5.05 -10.06 -2.58
C ALA A 99 3.82 -10.75 -1.99
N TYR A 100 3.99 -11.45 -0.85
CA TYR A 100 2.88 -12.04 -0.11
C TYR A 100 1.87 -10.99 0.37
N THR A 101 2.31 -9.87 0.94
CA THR A 101 1.41 -8.80 1.41
C THR A 101 0.62 -8.17 0.27
N LEU A 102 1.24 -7.95 -0.91
CA LEU A 102 0.58 -7.39 -2.08
C LEU A 102 -0.43 -8.37 -2.68
N ARG A 103 -0.07 -9.64 -2.85
CA ARG A 103 -0.97 -10.69 -3.38
C ARG A 103 -2.22 -10.91 -2.53
N ASN A 104 -2.16 -10.61 -1.23
CA ASN A 104 -3.30 -10.73 -0.32
C ASN A 104 -4.06 -9.40 -0.12
N GLN A 105 -3.83 -8.40 -0.97
CA GLN A 105 -4.74 -7.24 -1.03
C GLN A 105 -6.08 -7.64 -1.66
N ASP A 106 -7.07 -6.76 -1.53
CA ASP A 106 -8.38 -6.94 -2.16
C ASP A 106 -8.21 -7.16 -3.69
N PRO A 107 -8.84 -8.21 -4.28
CA PRO A 107 -8.74 -8.54 -5.70
C PRO A 107 -9.00 -7.36 -6.64
N GLN A 108 -9.81 -6.37 -6.23
CA GLN A 108 -10.05 -5.16 -7.02
C GLN A 108 -8.76 -4.38 -7.37
N TYR A 109 -7.68 -4.58 -6.61
CA TYR A 109 -6.38 -3.94 -6.84
C TYR A 109 -5.39 -4.82 -7.62
N LEU A 110 -5.69 -6.10 -7.84
CA LEU A 110 -4.75 -7.08 -8.40
C LEU A 110 -4.94 -7.34 -9.90
N ASN A 111 -5.97 -6.73 -10.52
CA ASN A 111 -6.45 -7.06 -11.88
C ASN A 111 -6.92 -8.52 -12.02
N GLU A 112 -7.26 -9.18 -10.90
CA GLU A 112 -7.93 -10.47 -10.94
C GLU A 112 -9.44 -10.23 -11.15
N PRO A 113 -10.10 -10.95 -12.07
CA PRO A 113 -11.55 -10.85 -12.19
C PRO A 113 -12.16 -11.15 -10.81
N THR A 114 -13.04 -10.27 -10.33
CA THR A 114 -13.77 -10.48 -9.07
C THR A 114 -14.69 -11.69 -9.24
N VAL A 115 -14.16 -12.91 -9.15
CA VAL A 115 -14.96 -14.11 -9.19
C VAL A 115 -15.70 -14.17 -7.86
N PRO A 116 -17.04 -14.12 -7.81
CA PRO A 116 -17.77 -14.29 -6.56
C PRO A 116 -17.40 -15.65 -5.97
N TYR A 117 -17.09 -15.68 -4.67
CA TYR A 117 -16.57 -16.82 -3.91
C TYR A 117 -17.52 -18.06 -3.84
N GLY A 118 -18.51 -18.16 -4.73
CA GLY A 118 -19.54 -19.20 -4.77
C GLY A 118 -19.83 -19.80 -6.15
N LYS A 119 -18.97 -19.61 -7.17
CA LYS A 119 -19.08 -20.34 -8.45
C LYS A 119 -17.77 -21.02 -8.84
N GLN A 120 -17.39 -22.03 -8.06
CA GLN A 120 -16.70 -23.20 -8.61
C GLN A 120 -17.76 -24.29 -8.82
N THR A 121 -18.54 -24.18 -9.90
CA THR A 121 -19.29 -25.33 -10.42
C THR A 121 -18.39 -26.04 -11.41
N SER A 122 -17.95 -27.22 -11.01
CA SER A 122 -17.57 -28.40 -11.78
C SER A 122 -17.35 -28.21 -13.28
N SER A 123 -16.12 -28.45 -13.75
CA SER A 123 -15.92 -29.14 -15.02
C SER A 123 -15.57 -30.60 -14.73
N THR A 124 -16.61 -31.42 -14.75
CA THR A 124 -16.52 -32.85 -15.00
C THR A 124 -16.00 -33.09 -16.43
N ASN A 125 -14.97 -33.94 -16.54
CA ASN A 125 -14.56 -34.80 -17.65
C ASN A 125 -14.01 -34.18 -18.95
N VAL A 126 -12.78 -34.58 -19.35
CA VAL A 126 -12.54 -35.50 -20.49
C VAL A 126 -11.35 -36.43 -20.20
N LYS A 127 -11.63 -37.72 -20.43
CA LYS A 127 -10.82 -38.93 -20.67
C LYS A 127 -9.35 -38.73 -21.09
N ASP A 128 -8.44 -39.52 -20.51
CA ASP A 128 -8.02 -40.82 -21.07
C ASP A 128 -7.65 -41.80 -19.94
#